data_AF-A0A1V9K8N8-F1
#
_entry.id   AF-A0A1V9K8N8-F1
#
_cell.length_a   1.000
_cell.length_b   1.000
_cell.length_c   1.000
_cell.angle_alpha   90.00
_cell.angle_beta   90.00
_cell.angle_gamma   90.00
#
_symmetry.space_group_name_H-M   'P 1'
#
loop_
_entity.id
_entity.type
_entity.pdbx_description
1 polymer ?
#
loop_
_entity_poly.entity_id
_entity_poly.type
_entity_poly.pdbx_seq_one_letter_code
_entity_poly.pdbx_strand_id
1 'polypeptide(L)'
;MRLLIWRDASHFDRFDDLPCALCGKPTPMRSHTQEPVHKVCAEQWNDTHPEAPRHRAGSRDLGTQRFHDDAPTPSKQTTVRLLPQPAAPEPMPLYLPTTGRKSA
;
A
#
# COMPACT_ATOMS: atom_id res chain seq x y z
N MET A 1 -4.57 -15.31 3.17
CA MET A 1 -3.64 -14.47 3.95
C MET A 1 -4.11 -13.03 3.77
N ARG A 2 -4.78 -12.45 4.78
CA ARG A 2 -5.35 -11.09 4.76
C ARG A 2 -4.33 -10.11 5.36
N LEU A 3 -4.20 -8.89 4.81
CA LEU A 3 -3.33 -7.81 5.30
C LEU A 3 -3.96 -7.01 6.46
N LEU A 4 -3.19 -6.71 7.50
CA LEU A 4 -3.18 -5.51 8.33
C LEU A 4 -2.68 -4.32 7.55
N ILE A 5 -3.62 -3.63 6.94
CA ILE A 5 -3.54 -2.19 6.94
C ILE A 5 -4.15 -1.79 8.29
N TRP A 6 -3.51 -0.98 9.14
CA TRP A 6 -4.18 -0.47 10.36
C TRP A 6 -5.46 0.34 10.06
N ARG A 7 -5.66 0.71 8.79
CA ARG A 7 -6.90 1.31 8.26
C ARG A 7 -7.90 0.26 7.73
N ASP A 8 -7.53 -1.01 7.68
CA ASP A 8 -8.41 -2.10 7.29
C ASP A 8 -9.34 -2.48 8.43
N ALA A 9 -10.63 -2.63 8.11
CA ALA A 9 -11.66 -2.91 9.10
C ALA A 9 -11.49 -4.27 9.78
N SER A 10 -10.67 -5.20 9.25
CA SER A 10 -10.43 -6.50 9.88
C SER A 10 -9.68 -6.44 11.21
N HIS A 11 -9.06 -5.30 11.52
CA HIS A 11 -8.39 -5.05 12.81
C HIS A 11 -9.28 -4.34 13.80
N PHE A 12 -10.50 -4.01 13.38
CA PHE A 12 -11.46 -3.30 14.19
C PHE A 12 -12.61 -4.26 14.52
N ASP A 13 -12.54 -4.84 15.70
CA ASP A 13 -13.67 -5.55 16.29
C ASP A 13 -14.62 -4.52 16.89
N ARG A 14 -15.70 -4.25 16.17
CA ARG A 14 -16.69 -3.23 16.55
C ARG A 14 -17.68 -3.70 17.61
N PHE A 15 -17.63 -4.96 18.01
CA PHE A 15 -18.59 -5.57 18.92
C PHE A 15 -18.03 -5.69 20.33
N ASP A 16 -16.76 -6.06 20.45
CA ASP A 16 -16.11 -6.26 21.74
C ASP A 16 -14.91 -5.33 21.95
N ASP A 17 -15.05 -4.41 22.89
CA ASP A 17 -13.92 -3.65 23.42
C ASP A 17 -13.17 -4.51 24.45
N LEU A 18 -11.90 -4.80 24.19
CA LEU A 18 -11.02 -5.53 25.10
C LEU A 18 -9.96 -4.56 25.67
N PRO A 19 -9.45 -4.81 26.89
CA PRO A 19 -8.40 -3.97 27.46
C PRO A 19 -7.12 -4.07 26.63
N CYS A 20 -6.58 -2.92 26.23
CA CYS A 20 -5.31 -2.83 25.52
C CYS A 20 -4.19 -3.48 26.33
N ALA A 21 -3.44 -4.39 25.72
CA ALA A 21 -2.36 -5.13 26.38
C ALA A 21 -1.21 -4.25 26.89
N LEU A 22 -1.11 -3.00 26.43
CA LEU A 22 -0.06 -2.05 26.81
C LEU A 22 -0.53 -1.00 27.82
N CYS A 23 -1.74 -0.48 27.70
CA CYS A 23 -2.23 0.62 28.55
C CYS A 23 -3.47 0.28 29.38
N GLY A 24 -4.06 -0.90 29.19
CA GLY A 24 -5.25 -1.39 29.91
C GLY A 24 -6.58 -0.75 29.53
N LYS A 25 -6.58 0.34 28.76
CA LYS A 25 -7.82 1.02 28.32
C LYS A 25 -8.55 0.21 27.25
N PRO A 26 -9.89 0.27 27.20
CA PRO A 26 -10.66 -0.46 26.19
C PRO A 26 -10.24 -0.08 24.77
N THR A 27 -10.17 -1.08 23.90
CA THR A 27 -9.87 -0.91 22.48
C THR A 27 -10.67 -1.89 21.62
N PRO A 28 -11.30 -1.41 20.54
CA PRO A 28 -11.87 -2.27 19.49
C PRO A 28 -10.77 -2.80 18.56
N MET A 29 -9.55 -2.28 18.67
CA MET A 29 -8.46 -2.58 17.75
C MET A 29 -7.69 -3.84 18.13
N ARG A 30 -7.24 -4.60 17.13
CA ARG A 30 -6.49 -5.84 17.25
C ARG A 30 -5.18 -5.76 16.45
N SER A 31 -4.11 -6.36 16.97
CA SER A 31 -2.87 -6.58 16.24
C SER A 31 -3.01 -7.74 15.24
N HIS A 32 -1.94 -8.01 14.48
CA HIS A 32 -1.89 -9.17 13.58
C HIS A 32 -2.19 -10.51 14.27
N THR A 33 -1.74 -10.64 15.51
CA THR A 33 -1.95 -11.83 16.34
C THR A 33 -3.28 -11.82 17.10
N GLN A 34 -4.20 -10.91 16.76
CA GLN A 34 -5.48 -10.68 17.45
C GLN A 34 -5.33 -10.16 18.89
N GLU A 35 -4.17 -9.63 19.26
CA GLU A 35 -3.96 -9.03 20.59
C GLU A 35 -4.63 -7.64 20.65
N PRO A 36 -5.43 -7.34 21.68
CA PRO A 36 -6.07 -6.03 21.80
C PRO A 36 -5.02 -4.94 22.07
N VAL A 37 -4.88 -3.99 21.16
CA VAL A 37 -3.88 -2.91 21.29
C VAL A 37 -4.34 -1.66 20.55
N HIS A 38 -4.12 -0.47 21.12
CA HIS A 38 -4.26 0.77 20.36
C HIS A 38 -3.09 0.94 19.39
N LYS A 39 -3.35 1.47 18.20
CA LYS A 39 -2.30 1.80 17.21
C LYS A 39 -1.15 2.59 17.82
N VAL A 40 -1.48 3.64 18.57
CA VAL A 40 -0.47 4.51 19.19
C VAL A 40 0.37 3.78 20.24
N CYS A 41 -0.24 2.85 20.99
CA CYS A 41 0.50 2.07 21.98
C CYS A 41 1.46 1.09 21.29
N ALA A 42 1.02 0.46 20.20
CA ALA A 42 1.86 -0.42 19.38
C ALA A 42 3.04 0.34 18.74
N GLU A 43 2.79 1.53 18.17
CA GLU A 43 3.85 2.39 17.61
C GLU A 43 4.86 2.81 18.69
N GLN A 44 4.38 3.27 19.85
CA GLN A 44 5.23 3.62 20.98
C GLN A 44 6.05 2.43 21.50
N TRP A 45 5.49 1.22 21.49
CA TRP A 45 6.23 0.00 21.84
C TRP A 45 7.37 -0.26 20.85
N ASN A 46 7.10 -0.12 19.55
CA ASN A 46 8.10 -0.29 18.49
C ASN A 46 9.25 0.72 18.58
N ASP A 47 8.97 1.95 19.01
CA ASP A 47 9.98 3.00 19.19
C ASP A 47 10.83 2.77 20.45
N THR A 48 10.23 2.20 21.49
CA THR A 48 10.88 1.96 22.79
C THR A 48 11.62 0.62 22.87
N HIS A 49 11.41 -0.29 21.91
CA HIS A 49 12.06 -1.61 21.85
C HIS A 49 12.78 -1.81 20.50
N PRO A 50 13.80 -1.00 20.18
CA PRO A 50 14.55 -1.11 18.92
C PRO A 50 15.28 -2.46 18.78
N GLU A 51 15.59 -3.13 19.89
CA GLU A 51 16.21 -4.45 19.95
C GLU A 51 15.25 -5.61 19.68
N ALA A 52 13.94 -5.38 19.74
CA ALA A 52 12.96 -6.43 19.50
C ALA A 52 13.03 -6.93 18.04
N PRO A 53 12.75 -8.22 17.79
CA PRO A 53 12.71 -8.76 16.43
C PRO A 53 11.83 -7.92 15.51
N ARG A 54 12.37 -7.48 14.38
CA ARG A 54 11.69 -6.60 13.41
C ARG A 54 10.98 -7.40 12.32
N HIS A 55 9.87 -6.88 11.82
CA HIS A 55 9.18 -7.39 10.64
C HIS A 55 9.44 -6.43 9.48
N ARG A 56 10.03 -6.93 8.38
CA ARG A 56 10.40 -6.11 7.21
C ARG A 56 9.83 -6.72 5.93
N ALA A 57 9.31 -5.87 5.05
CA ALA A 57 8.91 -6.25 3.70
C ALA A 57 9.79 -5.55 2.67
N GLY A 58 10.75 -6.29 2.12
CA GLY A 58 11.80 -5.71 1.28
C GLY A 58 12.63 -4.70 2.06
N SER A 59 12.72 -3.46 1.57
CA SER A 59 13.42 -2.36 2.26
C SER A 59 12.59 -1.67 3.34
N ARG A 60 11.28 -1.94 3.42
CA ARG A 60 10.37 -1.25 4.35
C ARG A 60 10.37 -1.95 5.71
N ASP A 61 10.64 -1.18 6.75
CA ASP A 61 10.42 -1.61 8.14
C ASP A 61 8.94 -1.42 8.50
N LEU A 62 8.31 -2.49 8.96
CA LEU A 62 6.89 -2.55 9.29
C LEU A 62 6.65 -2.54 10.80
N GLY A 63 7.71 -2.51 11.61
CA GLY A 63 7.63 -2.55 13.06
C GLY A 63 8.24 -3.83 13.61
N THR A 64 7.76 -4.25 14.79
CA THR A 64 8.27 -5.44 15.47
C THR A 64 7.41 -6.65 15.18
N GLN A 65 7.95 -7.86 15.36
CA GLN A 65 7.20 -9.10 15.15
C GLN A 65 5.91 -9.16 15.99
N ARG A 66 5.90 -8.56 17.18
CA ARG A 66 4.71 -8.48 18.03
C ARG A 66 3.71 -7.45 17.50
N PHE A 67 4.21 -6.28 17.09
CA PHE A 67 3.39 -5.18 16.58
C PHE A 67 3.96 -4.68 15.25
N HIS A 68 3.44 -5.20 14.14
CA HIS A 68 3.81 -4.78 12.80
C HIS A 68 2.58 -4.46 11.94
N ASP A 69 2.80 -3.61 10.93
CA ASP A 69 1.94 -3.53 9.76
C ASP A 69 2.09 -4.82 8.94
N ASP A 70 1.03 -5.28 8.28
CA ASP A 70 1.20 -6.41 7.37
C ASP A 70 1.89 -5.96 6.10
N ALA A 71 2.79 -6.81 5.62
CA ALA A 71 3.37 -6.64 4.32
C ALA A 71 2.28 -6.58 3.25
N PRO A 72 2.43 -5.73 2.21
CA PRO A 72 1.58 -5.83 1.04
C PRO A 72 1.64 -7.27 0.53
N THR A 73 0.52 -8.02 0.57
CA THR A 73 0.54 -9.33 -0.08
C THR A 73 0.85 -9.08 -1.54
N PRO A 74 1.72 -9.87 -2.19
CA PRO A 74 1.85 -9.81 -3.63
C PRO A 74 0.45 -10.04 -4.20
N SER A 75 -0.15 -8.98 -4.75
CA SER A 75 -1.39 -9.12 -5.52
C SER A 75 -1.13 -10.25 -6.50
N LYS A 76 -2.03 -11.23 -6.56
CA LYS A 76 -2.13 -12.05 -7.76
C LYS A 76 -2.21 -11.03 -8.89
N GLN A 77 -1.15 -10.89 -9.68
CA GLN A 77 -1.18 -10.01 -10.84
C GLN A 77 -2.37 -10.51 -11.65
N THR A 78 -3.48 -9.77 -11.60
CA THR A 78 -4.38 -9.71 -12.73
C THR A 78 -3.44 -9.29 -13.85
N THR A 79 -3.03 -10.25 -14.67
CA THR A 79 -2.45 -9.99 -15.97
C THR A 79 -3.49 -9.18 -16.70
N VAL A 80 -3.41 -7.85 -16.56
CA VAL A 80 -4.05 -6.93 -17.47
C VAL A 80 -3.36 -7.25 -18.79
N ARG A 81 -4.01 -8.08 -19.61
CA ARG A 81 -3.64 -8.19 -21.01
C ARG A 81 -3.67 -6.76 -21.52
N LEU A 82 -2.49 -6.20 -21.77
CA LEU A 82 -2.35 -4.92 -22.42
C LEU A 82 -3.09 -5.08 -23.75
N LEU A 83 -4.30 -4.55 -23.86
CA LEU A 83 -4.95 -4.48 -25.16
C LEU A 83 -4.02 -3.62 -26.03
N PRO A 84 -3.68 -4.07 -27.25
CA PRO A 84 -2.88 -3.28 -28.16
C PRO A 84 -3.51 -1.90 -28.30
N GLN A 85 -2.75 -0.84 -28.01
CA GLN A 85 -3.20 0.51 -28.30
C GLN A 85 -3.40 0.65 -29.81
N PRO A 86 -4.50 1.24 -30.30
CA PRO A 86 -4.63 1.57 -31.70
C PRO A 86 -3.52 2.57 -32.07
N ALA A 87 -2.88 2.32 -33.21
CA ALA A 87 -1.80 3.16 -33.71
C ALA A 87 -2.26 4.62 -33.83
N ALA A 88 -1.40 5.55 -33.43
CA ALA A 88 -1.64 6.98 -33.56
C ALA A 88 -1.96 7.33 -35.04
N PRO A 89 -2.88 8.27 -35.31
CA PRO A 89 -3.18 8.69 -36.67
C PRO A 89 -1.93 9.34 -37.28
N GLU A 90 -1.60 8.94 -38.51
CA GLU A 90 -0.43 9.45 -39.23
C GLU A 90 -0.51 10.98 -39.42
N PRO A 91 0.62 11.69 -39.29
CA PRO A 91 0.64 13.14 -39.48
C PRO A 91 0.36 13.47 -40.96
N MET A 92 -0.71 14.22 -41.20
CA MET A 92 -1.07 14.71 -42.54
C MET A 92 0.06 15.59 -43.10
N PRO A 93 0.54 15.36 -44.34
CA PRO A 93 1.58 16.19 -44.92
C PRO A 93 1.02 17.58 -45.24
N LEU A 94 1.63 18.60 -44.64
CA LEU A 94 1.38 19.99 -45.02
C LEU A 94 1.97 20.22 -46.42
N TYR A 95 1.09 20.41 -47.40
CA TYR A 95 1.47 20.81 -48.76
C TYR A 95 2.04 22.23 -48.73
N LEU A 96 3.33 22.38 -49.00
CA LEU A 96 3.96 23.67 -49.25
C LEU A 96 3.74 24.05 -50.73
N PRO A 97 3.17 25.22 -51.04
CA PRO A 97 3.04 25.67 -52.42
C PRO A 97 4.41 26.08 -52.96
N THR A 98 4.90 25.38 -53.98
CA THR A 98 6.08 25.80 -54.74
C THR A 98 5.71 26.97 -55.63
N THR A 99 6.17 28.18 -55.27
CA THR A 99 6.14 29.34 -56.15
C THR A 99 7.08 29.11 -57.34
N GLY A 100 6.55 29.34 -58.54
CA GLY A 100 7.19 28.94 -59.79
C GLY A 100 8.37 29.77 -60.27
N ARG A 101 8.99 29.31 -61.36
CA ARG A 101 9.80 30.15 -62.26
C ARG A 101 9.68 29.67 -63.71
N LYS A 102 9.06 30.51 -64.55
CA LYS A 102 9.08 30.45 -66.03
C LYS A 102 10.48 30.78 -66.57
N SER A 103 10.87 30.15 -67.69
CA SER A 103 11.80 30.62 -68.75
C SER A 103 11.99 29.46 -69.74
N ALA A 104 12.09 29.58 -71.05
CA ALA A 104 11.81 30.61 -72.04
C ALA A 104 11.63 29.85 -73.38
#